data_AF-A0A5S3YSP2-F1
#
_entry.id   AF-A0A5S3YSP2-F1
#
_cell.length_a   1.000
_cell.length_b   1.000
_cell.length_c   1.000
_cell.angle_alpha   90.00
_cell.angle_beta   90.00
_cell.angle_gamma   90.00
#
_symmetry.space_group_name_H-M   'P 1'
#
loop_
_entity.id
_entity.type
_entity.pdbx_description
1 polymer ?
#
loop_
_entity_poly.entity_id
_entity_poly.type
_entity_poly.pdbx_seq_one_letter_code
_entity_poly.pdbx_strand_id
1 'polypeptide(L)'
;MKKLSAVVLALLLSACSSQVHVTDTQQTTPTVAKELNRPMYLRGDFTLWDAESHYKLKTSQPGVYSVKAKFMTPGKVYEFKLAD
;
A
#
# COMPACT_ATOMS: atom_id res chain seq x y z
N MET A 1 7.79 -38.42 31.86
CA MET A 1 7.55 -36.97 32.04
C MET A 1 8.17 -36.08 30.95
N LYS A 2 9.30 -36.44 30.31
CA LYS A 2 9.95 -35.62 29.25
C LYS A 2 9.11 -35.41 27.97
N LYS A 3 8.21 -36.34 27.62
CA LYS A 3 7.36 -36.22 26.42
C LYS A 3 6.15 -35.31 26.60
N LEU A 4 5.75 -35.00 27.85
CA LEU A 4 4.61 -34.13 28.14
C LEU A 4 4.99 -32.65 27.94
N SER A 5 6.23 -32.26 28.27
CA SER A 5 6.72 -30.90 28.05
C SER A 5 6.79 -30.50 26.57
N ALA A 6 7.08 -31.43 25.67
CA ALA A 6 7.16 -31.15 24.24
C ALA A 6 5.79 -30.81 23.63
N VAL A 7 4.72 -31.42 24.13
CA VAL A 7 3.35 -31.19 23.64
C VAL A 7 2.83 -29.82 24.08
N VAL A 8 3.10 -29.43 25.33
CA VAL A 8 2.69 -28.12 25.87
C VAL A 8 3.41 -26.97 25.14
N LEU A 9 4.68 -27.15 24.79
CA LEU A 9 5.44 -26.14 24.06
C LEU A 9 4.93 -25.95 22.62
N ALA A 10 4.50 -27.02 21.95
CA ALA A 10 3.95 -26.93 20.60
C ALA A 10 2.59 -26.20 20.54
N LEU A 11 1.78 -26.31 21.60
CA LEU A 11 0.47 -25.64 21.68
C LEU A 11 0.58 -24.11 21.89
N LEU A 12 1.69 -23.62 22.45
CA LEU A 12 1.91 -22.18 22.61
C LEU A 12 2.29 -21.48 21.30
N LEU A 13 2.76 -22.20 20.29
CA LEU A 13 3.18 -21.62 19.00
C LEU A 13 2.04 -21.46 17.98
N SER A 14 0.88 -22.09 18.18
CA SER A 14 -0.25 -22.01 17.23
C SER A 14 -1.09 -20.73 17.39
N ALA A 15 -0.87 -19.93 18.43
CA ALA A 15 -1.65 -18.73 18.72
C ALA A 15 -1.32 -17.50 17.84
N CYS A 16 -0.22 -17.52 17.07
CA CYS A 16 0.20 -16.39 16.23
C CYS A 16 -0.05 -16.61 14.71
N SER A 17 -0.70 -17.70 14.30
CA SER A 17 -1.02 -17.90 12.88
C SER A 17 -2.32 -17.17 12.52
N SER A 18 -2.22 -15.86 12.27
CA SER A 18 -3.30 -15.11 11.64
C SER A 18 -3.38 -15.50 10.17
N GLN A 19 -4.33 -16.38 9.81
CA GLN A 19 -4.70 -16.56 8.41
C GLN A 19 -5.47 -15.32 7.96
N VAL A 20 -4.81 -14.47 7.18
CA VAL A 20 -5.49 -13.39 6.45
C VAL A 20 -6.23 -14.04 5.28
N HIS A 21 -7.52 -14.32 5.47
CA HIS A 21 -8.39 -14.77 4.38
C HIS A 21 -8.81 -13.54 3.58
N VAL A 22 -8.03 -13.19 2.55
CA VAL A 22 -8.50 -12.27 1.51
C VAL A 22 -9.41 -13.10 0.62
N THR A 23 -10.72 -12.90 0.75
CA THR A 23 -11.71 -13.45 -0.17
C THR A 23 -11.47 -12.81 -1.55
N ASP A 24 -10.63 -13.45 -2.36
CA ASP A 24 -10.44 -13.12 -3.77
C ASP A 24 -11.63 -13.68 -4.57
N THR A 25 -12.82 -13.16 -4.28
CA THR A 25 -14.03 -13.42 -5.06
C THR A 25 -14.45 -12.13 -5.74
N GLN A 26 -13.51 -11.53 -6.44
CA GLN A 26 -13.83 -10.71 -7.58
C GLN A 26 -12.99 -11.24 -8.74
N GLN A 27 -13.59 -12.16 -9.49
CA GLN A 27 -13.18 -12.42 -10.86
C GLN A 27 -13.33 -11.11 -11.65
N THR A 28 -12.30 -10.29 -11.54
CA THR A 28 -12.12 -9.06 -12.29
C THR A 28 -11.84 -9.53 -13.70
N THR A 29 -12.88 -9.57 -14.54
CA THR A 29 -12.68 -9.32 -15.96
C THR A 29 -11.73 -8.12 -16.03
N PRO A 30 -10.55 -8.21 -16.66
CA PRO A 30 -9.59 -7.12 -16.68
C PRO A 30 -10.22 -5.99 -17.48
N THR A 31 -10.99 -5.17 -16.79
CA THR A 31 -11.42 -3.88 -17.28
C THR A 31 -10.15 -3.08 -17.21
N VAL A 32 -9.40 -3.05 -18.33
CA VAL A 32 -8.22 -2.20 -18.47
C VAL A 32 -8.68 -0.81 -18.07
N ALA A 33 -8.28 -0.36 -16.89
CA ALA A 33 -8.75 0.91 -16.36
C ALA A 33 -8.32 1.99 -17.35
N LYS A 34 -9.25 2.88 -17.69
CA LYS A 34 -9.00 3.95 -18.64
C LYS A 34 -7.77 4.74 -18.20
N GLU A 35 -6.79 4.88 -19.09
CA GLU A 35 -5.60 5.68 -18.82
C GLU A 35 -6.00 7.12 -18.46
N LEU A 36 -5.29 7.70 -17.50
CA LEU A 36 -5.37 9.11 -17.15
C LEU A 36 -5.03 9.94 -18.39
N ASN A 37 -5.97 10.79 -18.80
CA ASN A 37 -5.83 11.67 -19.96
C ASN A 37 -5.05 12.96 -19.67
N ARG A 38 -4.57 13.12 -18.44
CA ARG A 38 -3.83 14.28 -17.96
C ARG A 38 -2.79 13.86 -16.93
N PRO A 39 -1.69 14.62 -16.78
CA PRO A 39 -0.75 14.36 -15.70
C PRO A 39 -1.47 14.54 -14.36
N MET A 40 -1.19 13.63 -13.43
CA MET A 40 -1.66 13.68 -12.04
C MET A 40 -0.45 13.68 -11.12
N TYR A 41 -0.60 14.29 -9.95
CA TYR A 41 0.51 14.49 -9.02
C TYR A 41 0.10 14.07 -7.60
N LEU A 42 1.08 13.59 -6.84
CA LEU A 42 0.96 13.49 -5.39
C LEU A 42 1.20 14.88 -4.81
N ARG A 43 0.13 15.51 -4.33
CA ARG A 43 0.16 16.83 -3.69
C ARG A 43 -0.08 16.66 -2.21
N GLY A 44 0.58 17.45 -1.38
CA GLY A 44 0.34 17.43 0.06
C GLY A 44 0.90 18.65 0.75
N ASP A 45 0.75 18.67 2.07
CA ASP A 45 1.28 19.75 2.91
C ASP A 45 2.81 19.92 2.79
N PHE A 46 3.54 18.83 2.49
CA PHE A 46 4.98 18.80 2.27
C PHE A 46 5.45 19.45 0.96
N THR A 47 4.53 19.75 0.03
CA THR A 47 4.79 20.57 -1.17
C THR A 47 3.96 21.85 -1.19
N LEU A 48 3.36 22.25 -0.05
CA LEU A 48 2.39 23.35 -0.02
C LEU A 48 1.25 23.19 -1.03
N TRP A 49 0.88 21.94 -1.35
CA TRP A 49 -0.09 21.54 -2.36
C TRP A 49 0.29 21.83 -3.82
N ASP A 50 1.55 22.16 -4.10
CA ASP A 50 2.04 22.39 -5.46
C ASP A 50 2.23 21.08 -6.25
N ALA A 51 2.06 21.16 -7.57
CA ALA A 51 2.33 20.08 -8.51
C ALA A 51 3.83 20.00 -8.83
N GLU A 52 4.57 19.37 -7.93
CA GLU A 52 6.01 19.20 -8.12
C GLU A 52 6.34 18.06 -9.10
N SER A 53 7.24 18.32 -10.04
CA SER A 53 7.59 17.38 -11.13
C SER A 53 8.08 16.02 -10.63
N HIS A 54 8.78 15.99 -9.49
CA HIS A 54 9.28 14.76 -8.89
C HIS A 54 8.19 13.90 -8.21
N TYR A 55 6.99 14.46 -8.02
CA TYR A 55 5.80 13.76 -7.53
C TYR A 55 4.73 13.52 -8.62
N LYS A 56 5.10 13.66 -9.90
CA LYS A 56 4.26 13.24 -11.02
C LYS A 56 4.06 11.72 -11.01
N LEU A 57 2.80 11.29 -11.17
CA LEU A 57 2.44 9.88 -11.28
C LEU A 57 3.04 9.26 -12.54
N LYS A 58 3.62 8.06 -12.39
CA LYS A 58 4.23 7.29 -13.47
C LYS A 58 3.43 6.02 -13.70
N THR A 59 3.06 5.76 -14.95
CA THR A 59 2.40 4.51 -15.36
C THR A 59 3.41 3.36 -15.28
N SER A 60 3.09 2.30 -14.55
CA SER A 60 3.90 1.05 -14.52
C SER A 60 3.28 -0.05 -15.37
N GLN A 61 1.95 -0.08 -15.46
CA GLN A 61 1.14 -0.99 -16.26
C GLN A 61 -0.16 -0.27 -16.66
N PRO A 62 -0.93 -0.78 -17.65
CA PRO A 62 -2.21 -0.18 -18.00
C PRO A 62 -3.13 0.00 -16.78
N GLY A 63 -3.51 1.24 -16.50
CA GLY A 63 -4.34 1.58 -15.34
C GLY A 63 -3.64 1.57 -13.97
N VAL A 64 -2.33 1.28 -13.92
CA VAL A 64 -1.54 1.24 -12.68
C VAL A 64 -0.54 2.39 -12.66
N TYR A 65 -0.70 3.26 -11.66
CA TYR A 65 0.14 4.45 -11.47
C TYR A 65 0.92 4.36 -10.16
N SER A 66 2.14 4.89 -10.16
CA SER A 66 3.04 4.88 -9.01
C SER A 66 3.80 6.20 -8.87
N VAL A 67 4.15 6.55 -7.63
CA VAL A 67 4.97 7.70 -7.28
C VAL A 67 5.71 7.40 -5.98
N LYS A 68 6.95 7.88 -5.84
CA LYS A 68 7.76 7.66 -4.64
C LYS A 68 7.74 8.93 -3.79
N ALA A 69 7.08 8.87 -2.63
CA ALA A 69 7.09 9.95 -1.64
C ALA A 69 8.41 9.98 -0.86
N LYS A 70 8.94 11.17 -0.57
CA LYS A 70 10.07 11.36 0.35
C LYS A 70 9.68 12.37 1.44
N PHE A 71 9.44 11.85 2.64
CA PHE A 71 9.12 12.66 3.80
C PHE A 71 10.39 12.99 4.59
N MET A 72 10.53 14.26 4.99
CA MET A 72 11.77 14.78 5.57
C MET A 72 11.74 14.82 7.10
N THR A 73 10.56 14.83 7.71
CA THR A 73 10.37 14.97 9.16
C THR A 73 9.82 13.67 9.76
N PRO A 74 10.62 12.92 10.53
CA PRO A 74 10.15 11.78 11.30
C PRO A 74 9.08 12.19 12.31
N GLY A 75 8.04 11.36 12.48
CA GLY A 75 6.96 11.60 13.44
C GLY A 75 5.94 12.67 13.04
N LYS A 76 6.16 13.39 11.93
CA LYS A 76 5.17 14.32 11.38
C LYS A 76 4.05 13.54 10.69
N VAL A 77 2.81 13.96 10.92
CA VAL A 77 1.64 13.53 10.13
C VAL A 77 1.60 14.37 8.85
N TYR A 78 1.34 13.70 7.72
CA TYR A 78 1.25 14.35 6.41
C TYR A 78 -0.14 14.18 5.84
N GLU A 79 -0.65 15.24 5.23
CA GLU A 79 -1.87 15.21 4.45
C GLU A 79 -1.52 15.22 2.96
N PHE A 80 -2.19 14.37 2.18
CA PHE A 80 -1.93 14.26 0.74
C PHE A 80 -3.17 13.88 -0.06
N LYS A 81 -3.12 14.18 -1.36
CA LYS A 81 -4.12 13.78 -2.36
C LYS A 81 -3.45 13.51 -3.71
N LEU A 82 -4.10 12.67 -4.50
CA LEU A 82 -3.83 12.58 -5.94
C LEU A 82 -4.74 13.59 -6.64
N ALA A 83 -4.16 14.62 -7.24
CA ALA A 83 -4.93 15.69 -7.87
C ALA A 83 -4.21 16.27 -9.08
N ASP A 84 -5.00 16.99 -9.88
CA ASP A 84 -4.71 18.03 -10.86
C ASP A 84 -6.01 18.31 -11.66
#